data_AF-A0A444ULJ6-F1
#
_entry.id   AF-A0A444ULJ6-F1
#
_cell.length_a   1.000
_cell.length_b   1.000
_cell.length_c   1.000
_cell.angle_alpha   90.00
_cell.angle_beta   90.00
_cell.angle_gamma   90.00
#
_symmetry.space_group_name_H-M   'P 1'
#
loop_
_entity.id
_entity.type
_entity.pdbx_description
1 polymer ?
#
loop_
_entity_poly.entity_id
_entity_poly.type
_entity_poly.pdbx_seq_one_letter_code
_entity_poly.pdbx_strand_id
1 'polypeptide(L)'
;LMASHNDTVVVLFGATAGANGVKLGSDERELILLVWQIVDLQNKKVGELHRCLVKPDSLELAEQCKEDTALNLEDISKAEPLDDVLQQFHQSVSSELKDLGRSSFTLCTDGPLLIRQVFHPEASNKNLVLPDCFYSFVDLRKEIHKCCPDSGSAQDHTLSSMAEYLNIPTENTETSAGVWEVKTMAAVVLRLLSEPHNHKFTDFETVKYNFETGACRKSEAVDSETVIRARGLPWQSSDQDIARFFKGLNIAKGGVALCLNAQGRRNGEALVRFVSPEHRDLALGRHKHHMGSRYIEPFITTGPARDCVRLRGLPYTATIEDILEFMAEFTVDIKPHGVHMVLNQQGRPSGDAFIQMKSAERSFLVAQKCHKKMMKDRYVEVFQCSGEEMSFVLMGGTLNRSGLSPPPCLSPPGYAFQTAAAVIPEAALYQPQALLASPRTPQPPAPTAPPAITYYSTQAHAHAHAQAQAQAQAQLYMNMSMNMNMNYTAYYPSPPVSPTTMGYFAGPHGSMVAAQASPSAMLPQPGALVRMQGLPYNTGVKEILSFFQGYQLHPDSVLVLYNFSGQCSGEALVTFPNVDTAKQAVAERSERTLAGRYINLFVV
;
A
#
# COMPACT_ATOMS: atom_id res chain seq x y z
N LEU A 1 -19.63 -22.93 -17.31
CA LEU A 1 -20.73 -22.49 -16.43
C LEU A 1 -20.68 -20.98 -16.39
N MET A 2 -21.78 -20.30 -16.72
CA MET A 2 -21.88 -18.85 -16.53
C MET A 2 -22.35 -18.61 -15.10
N ALA A 3 -21.80 -17.61 -14.42
CA ALA A 3 -22.27 -17.26 -13.08
C ALA A 3 -23.72 -16.77 -13.16
N SER A 4 -24.58 -17.26 -12.27
CA SER A 4 -25.85 -16.59 -11.99
C SER A 4 -25.56 -15.20 -11.40
N HIS A 5 -26.41 -14.23 -11.69
CA HIS A 5 -26.40 -12.99 -10.91
C HIS A 5 -26.66 -13.34 -9.43
N ASN A 6 -26.00 -12.66 -8.50
CA ASN A 6 -26.28 -12.84 -7.09
C ASN A 6 -27.65 -12.22 -6.79
N ASP A 7 -28.68 -13.05 -6.68
CA ASP A 7 -30.07 -12.66 -6.33
C ASP A 7 -30.21 -12.11 -4.90
N THR A 8 -29.11 -11.87 -4.19
CA THR A 8 -29.10 -11.51 -2.77
C THR A 8 -27.87 -10.66 -2.44
N VAL A 9 -28.08 -9.59 -1.69
CA VAL A 9 -27.01 -8.78 -1.11
C VAL A 9 -27.09 -8.81 0.41
N VAL A 10 -25.95 -8.64 1.07
CA VAL A 10 -25.87 -8.41 2.51
C VAL A 10 -25.50 -6.96 2.72
N VAL A 11 -26.46 -6.15 3.16
CA VAL A 11 -26.23 -4.77 3.57
C VAL A 11 -25.36 -4.80 4.82
N LEU A 12 -24.27 -4.02 4.81
CA LEU A 12 -23.24 -4.04 5.83
C LEU A 12 -22.85 -2.62 6.27
N PHE A 13 -22.94 -2.36 7.57
CA PHE A 13 -22.49 -1.14 8.23
C PHE A 13 -21.52 -1.48 9.37
N GLY A 14 -20.56 -0.59 9.64
CA GLY A 14 -19.70 -0.73 10.80
C GLY A 14 -19.07 0.60 11.23
N ALA A 15 -18.76 0.70 12.52
CA ALA A 15 -18.14 1.88 13.13
C ALA A 15 -16.85 1.51 13.86
N THR A 16 -15.89 2.43 13.88
CA THR A 16 -14.59 2.27 14.56
C THR A 16 -14.55 3.03 15.88
N ALA A 17 -13.59 2.67 16.73
CA ALA A 17 -13.23 3.39 17.96
C ALA A 17 -12.79 4.86 17.75
N GLY A 18 -12.56 5.28 16.51
CA GLY A 18 -11.99 6.56 16.13
C GLY A 18 -12.91 7.39 15.25
N ALA A 19 -12.38 7.76 14.09
CA ALA A 19 -13.11 8.54 13.11
C ALA A 19 -14.14 7.69 12.33
N ASN A 20 -15.35 8.21 12.19
CA ASN A 20 -16.46 7.57 11.49
C ASN A 20 -16.97 8.43 10.32
N GLY A 21 -18.03 7.97 9.63
CA GLY A 21 -18.61 8.67 8.47
C GLY A 21 -17.60 8.89 7.34
N VAL A 22 -17.49 10.13 6.84
CA VAL A 22 -16.55 10.50 5.75
C VAL A 22 -15.06 10.36 6.11
N LYS A 23 -14.73 10.09 7.39
CA LYS A 23 -13.37 9.86 7.90
C LYS A 23 -13.14 8.42 8.37
N LEU A 24 -14.06 7.49 8.07
CA LEU A 24 -13.99 6.10 8.53
C LEU A 24 -12.65 5.42 8.17
N GLY A 25 -11.92 4.96 9.20
CA GLY A 25 -10.61 4.31 9.06
C GLY A 25 -9.43 5.25 8.78
N SER A 26 -9.58 6.57 8.90
CA SER A 26 -8.50 7.54 8.64
C SER A 26 -7.49 7.71 9.78
N ASP A 27 -7.72 7.13 10.95
CA ASP A 27 -6.92 7.32 12.17
C ASP A 27 -6.38 6.02 12.79
N GLU A 28 -6.30 4.94 12.00
CA GLU A 28 -5.83 3.59 12.40
C GLU A 28 -6.63 2.92 13.52
N ARG A 29 -7.78 3.49 13.93
CA ARG A 29 -8.64 2.92 14.98
C ARG A 29 -9.49 1.75 14.46
N GLU A 30 -9.64 0.76 15.33
CA GLU A 30 -10.22 -0.55 15.07
C GLU A 30 -11.76 -0.53 15.04
N LEU A 31 -12.36 -1.50 14.36
CA LEU A 31 -13.80 -1.74 14.34
C LEU A 31 -14.33 -2.09 15.74
N ILE A 32 -15.45 -1.49 16.15
CA ILE A 32 -16.13 -1.74 17.45
C ILE A 32 -17.58 -2.19 17.31
N LEU A 33 -18.15 -2.09 16.11
CA LEU A 33 -19.56 -2.36 15.83
C LEU A 33 -19.68 -2.88 14.40
N LEU A 34 -20.41 -3.98 14.22
CA LEU A 34 -20.79 -4.53 12.93
C LEU A 34 -22.29 -4.80 12.91
N VAL A 35 -22.98 -4.28 11.89
CA VAL A 35 -24.44 -4.44 11.70
C VAL A 35 -24.70 -4.90 10.28
N TRP A 36 -25.55 -5.91 10.11
CA TRP A 36 -25.86 -6.46 8.79
C TRP A 36 -27.30 -6.96 8.67
N GLN A 37 -27.81 -6.97 7.44
CA GLN A 37 -29.12 -7.51 7.09
C GLN A 37 -29.10 -8.05 5.65
N ILE A 38 -29.72 -9.20 5.42
CA ILE A 38 -29.87 -9.76 4.07
C ILE A 38 -30.98 -9.01 3.31
N VAL A 39 -30.80 -8.83 2.00
CA VAL A 39 -31.85 -8.37 1.08
C VAL A 39 -31.93 -9.32 -0.11
N ASP A 40 -33.03 -10.07 -0.20
CA ASP A 40 -33.36 -10.90 -1.37
C ASP A 40 -33.87 -9.97 -2.49
N LEU A 41 -33.09 -9.86 -3.56
CA LEU A 41 -33.35 -8.96 -4.69
C LEU A 41 -34.55 -9.41 -5.53
N GLN A 42 -34.80 -10.73 -5.60
CA GLN A 42 -35.85 -11.32 -6.43
C GLN A 42 -37.21 -11.26 -5.71
N ASN A 43 -37.24 -11.59 -4.42
CA ASN A 43 -38.44 -11.57 -3.58
C ASN A 43 -38.73 -10.18 -2.99
N LYS A 44 -37.79 -9.23 -3.09
CA LYS A 44 -37.86 -7.87 -2.52
C LYS A 44 -38.16 -7.86 -1.02
N LYS A 45 -37.43 -8.69 -0.27
CA LYS A 45 -37.56 -8.86 1.19
C LYS A 45 -36.25 -8.58 1.89
N VAL A 46 -36.35 -8.04 3.11
CA VAL A 46 -35.24 -7.98 4.07
C VAL A 46 -35.28 -9.20 5.00
N GLY A 47 -34.11 -9.64 5.43
CA GLY A 47 -33.89 -10.73 6.38
C GLY A 47 -33.87 -10.28 7.84
N GLU A 48 -33.31 -11.11 8.72
CA GLU A 48 -33.01 -10.73 10.10
C GLU A 48 -31.98 -9.61 10.16
N LEU A 49 -32.15 -8.68 11.11
CA LEU A 49 -31.18 -7.64 11.41
C LEU A 49 -30.24 -8.14 12.50
N HIS A 50 -28.97 -8.33 12.16
CA HIS A 50 -27.94 -8.72 13.12
C HIS A 50 -27.08 -7.52 13.50
N ARG A 51 -26.72 -7.44 14.78
CA ARG A 51 -25.87 -6.39 15.37
C ARG A 51 -24.92 -7.01 16.37
N CYS A 52 -23.63 -6.93 16.13
CA CYS A 52 -22.59 -7.42 17.04
C CYS A 52 -21.62 -6.30 17.41
N LEU A 53 -21.16 -6.29 18.66
CA LEU A 53 -20.03 -5.46 19.08
C LEU A 53 -18.74 -6.21 18.77
N VAL A 54 -17.69 -5.45 18.47
CA VAL A 54 -16.34 -5.97 18.19
C VAL A 54 -15.41 -5.44 19.25
N LYS A 55 -14.53 -6.29 19.77
CA LYS A 55 -13.52 -5.91 20.75
C LYS A 55 -12.24 -5.42 20.07
N PRO A 56 -11.83 -4.16 20.29
CA PRO A 56 -10.54 -3.67 19.85
C PRO A 56 -9.43 -4.13 20.80
N ASP A 57 -8.21 -4.24 20.28
CA ASP A 57 -6.98 -4.43 21.05
C ASP A 57 -6.70 -3.20 21.94
N SER A 58 -7.05 -2.00 21.44
CA SER A 58 -7.01 -0.74 22.16
C SER A 58 -8.40 -0.29 22.62
N LEU A 59 -8.70 -0.42 23.92
CA LEU A 59 -9.92 0.10 24.56
C LEU A 59 -9.87 1.63 24.75
N GLU A 60 -9.55 2.37 23.70
CA GLU A 60 -9.54 3.84 23.66
C GLU A 60 -10.52 4.36 22.60
N LEU A 61 -11.71 4.79 23.06
CA LEU A 61 -12.71 5.42 22.20
C LEU A 61 -12.46 6.93 22.10
N ALA A 62 -12.40 7.45 20.88
CA ALA A 62 -12.43 8.90 20.60
C ALA A 62 -13.72 9.54 21.14
N GLU A 63 -13.70 10.83 21.43
CA GLU A 63 -14.88 11.54 21.97
C GLU A 63 -16.03 11.56 20.95
N GLN A 64 -15.72 11.90 19.69
CA GLN A 64 -16.68 11.83 18.57
C GLN A 64 -17.31 10.43 18.43
N CYS A 65 -16.53 9.35 18.57
CA CYS A 65 -17.04 7.98 18.51
C CYS A 65 -18.10 7.70 19.60
N LYS A 66 -17.95 8.27 20.81
CA LYS A 66 -18.92 8.10 21.91
C LYS A 66 -20.21 8.86 21.62
N GLU A 67 -20.11 10.05 21.03
CA GLU A 67 -21.24 10.86 20.61
C GLU A 67 -22.00 10.22 19.45
N ASP A 68 -21.29 9.81 18.38
CA ASP A 68 -21.85 9.23 17.16
C ASP A 68 -22.56 7.88 17.40
N THR A 69 -22.01 7.04 18.29
CA THR A 69 -22.47 5.65 18.47
C THR A 69 -23.24 5.38 19.75
N ALA A 70 -23.20 6.29 20.73
CA ALA A 70 -23.69 6.11 22.10
C ALA A 70 -23.21 4.82 22.81
N LEU A 71 -22.15 4.16 22.31
CA LEU A 71 -21.64 2.92 22.87
C LEU A 71 -20.87 3.16 24.16
N ASN A 72 -21.18 2.37 25.20
CA ASN A 72 -20.40 2.35 26.42
C ASN A 72 -19.19 1.40 26.28
N LEU A 73 -18.11 1.73 26.99
CA LEU A 73 -16.85 0.99 26.93
C LEU A 73 -16.92 -0.36 27.66
N GLU A 74 -17.85 -0.52 28.61
CA GLU A 74 -17.99 -1.74 29.40
C GLU A 74 -18.46 -2.90 28.53
N ASP A 75 -19.45 -2.70 27.67
CA ASP A 75 -19.98 -3.73 26.77
C ASP A 75 -19.01 -4.05 25.62
N ILE A 76 -18.30 -3.05 25.08
CA ILE A 76 -17.20 -3.28 24.12
C ILE A 76 -16.06 -4.10 24.76
N SER A 77 -15.75 -3.89 26.04
CA SER A 77 -14.71 -4.68 26.74
C SER A 77 -15.08 -6.16 26.93
N LYS A 78 -16.39 -6.48 26.89
CA LYS A 78 -16.96 -7.84 26.98
C LYS A 78 -17.22 -8.49 25.62
N ALA A 79 -17.08 -7.73 24.52
CA ALA A 79 -17.33 -8.23 23.18
C ALA A 79 -16.29 -9.26 22.72
N GLU A 80 -16.61 -9.96 21.63
CA GLU A 80 -15.72 -10.93 20.99
C GLU A 80 -14.74 -10.24 20.02
N PRO A 81 -13.56 -10.84 19.75
CA PRO A 81 -12.60 -10.31 18.78
C PRO A 81 -13.12 -10.39 17.33
N LEU A 82 -12.48 -9.63 16.44
CA LEU A 82 -12.94 -9.47 15.04
C LEU A 82 -13.04 -10.79 14.26
N ASP A 83 -12.17 -11.76 14.51
CA ASP A 83 -12.18 -13.08 13.87
C ASP A 83 -13.36 -13.96 14.31
N ASP A 84 -13.72 -13.92 15.59
CA ASP A 84 -14.94 -14.59 16.08
C ASP A 84 -16.22 -13.89 15.61
N VAL A 85 -16.22 -12.54 15.52
CA VAL A 85 -17.36 -11.81 14.92
C VAL A 85 -17.49 -12.08 13.41
N LEU A 86 -16.38 -12.23 12.68
CA LEU A 86 -16.40 -12.64 11.26
C LEU A 86 -16.92 -14.08 11.07
N GLN A 87 -16.62 -14.99 11.99
CA GLN A 87 -17.20 -16.33 12.01
C GLN A 87 -18.72 -16.28 12.27
N GLN A 88 -19.17 -15.50 13.26
CA GLN A 88 -20.60 -15.29 13.56
C GLN A 88 -21.34 -14.71 12.35
N PHE A 89 -20.79 -13.67 11.72
CA PHE A 89 -21.29 -13.07 10.48
C PHE A 89 -21.47 -14.12 9.38
N HIS A 90 -20.41 -14.88 9.10
CA HIS A 90 -20.45 -15.92 8.08
C HIS A 90 -21.49 -17.01 8.42
N GLN A 91 -21.61 -17.39 9.69
CA GLN A 91 -22.55 -18.42 10.14
C GLN A 91 -24.01 -17.97 10.03
N SER A 92 -24.35 -16.74 10.44
CA SER A 92 -25.74 -16.24 10.37
C SER A 92 -26.19 -16.09 8.92
N VAL A 93 -25.35 -15.46 8.08
CA VAL A 93 -25.61 -15.29 6.64
C VAL A 93 -25.71 -16.66 5.95
N SER A 94 -24.83 -17.62 6.29
CA SER A 94 -24.90 -18.98 5.77
C SER A 94 -26.08 -19.81 6.29
N SER A 95 -26.81 -19.36 7.31
CA SER A 95 -28.06 -19.99 7.75
C SER A 95 -29.21 -19.41 6.95
N GLU A 96 -29.41 -18.09 7.01
CA GLU A 96 -30.55 -17.41 6.38
C GLU A 96 -30.56 -17.58 4.85
N LEU A 97 -29.39 -17.62 4.19
CA LEU A 97 -29.33 -17.94 2.76
C LEU A 97 -29.89 -19.32 2.43
N LYS A 98 -29.72 -20.33 3.30
CA LYS A 98 -30.30 -21.68 3.07
C LYS A 98 -31.81 -21.66 3.22
N ASP A 99 -32.32 -20.93 4.20
CA ASP A 99 -33.76 -20.76 4.43
C ASP A 99 -34.43 -19.99 3.28
N LEU A 100 -33.70 -19.08 2.63
CA LEU A 100 -34.09 -18.40 1.39
C LEU A 100 -33.87 -19.23 0.11
N GLY A 101 -33.27 -20.43 0.19
CA GLY A 101 -32.93 -21.27 -0.97
C GLY A 101 -31.79 -20.74 -1.86
N ARG A 102 -30.95 -19.84 -1.32
CA ARG A 102 -29.82 -19.18 -1.98
C ARG A 102 -28.49 -19.87 -1.64
N SER A 103 -27.48 -19.61 -2.46
CA SER A 103 -26.14 -20.22 -2.34
C SER A 103 -24.97 -19.22 -2.39
N SER A 104 -25.27 -17.94 -2.60
CA SER A 104 -24.28 -16.88 -2.84
C SER A 104 -24.88 -15.50 -2.52
N PHE A 105 -24.01 -14.54 -2.21
CA PHE A 105 -24.37 -13.16 -1.89
C PHE A 105 -23.21 -12.22 -2.26
N THR A 106 -23.51 -10.93 -2.40
CA THR A 106 -22.50 -9.86 -2.44
C THR A 106 -22.66 -8.95 -1.22
N LEU A 107 -21.56 -8.46 -0.63
CA LEU A 107 -21.65 -7.38 0.36
C LEU A 107 -22.14 -6.08 -0.31
N CYS A 108 -22.91 -5.26 0.41
CA CYS A 108 -23.35 -3.94 -0.03
C CYS A 108 -23.06 -2.92 1.08
N THR A 109 -22.20 -1.95 0.80
CA THR A 109 -21.79 -0.90 1.76
C THR A 109 -22.27 0.48 1.29
N ASP A 110 -22.42 1.43 2.21
CA ASP A 110 -22.89 2.78 1.88
C ASP A 110 -21.87 3.59 1.06
N GLY A 111 -20.68 3.04 0.82
CA GLY A 111 -19.54 3.61 0.12
C GLY A 111 -18.31 2.67 0.26
N PRO A 112 -17.12 3.07 -0.21
CA PRO A 112 -15.96 2.17 -0.27
C PRO A 112 -15.19 2.04 1.06
N LEU A 113 -15.41 2.94 2.04
CA LEU A 113 -14.53 3.10 3.21
C LEU A 113 -14.49 1.88 4.13
N LEU A 114 -15.65 1.30 4.47
CA LEU A 114 -15.74 0.18 5.42
C LEU A 114 -14.90 -1.02 4.96
N ILE A 115 -15.00 -1.40 3.68
CA ILE A 115 -14.19 -2.47 3.11
C ILE A 115 -12.73 -2.01 2.95
N ARG A 116 -12.48 -0.90 2.24
CA ARG A 116 -11.13 -0.54 1.78
C ARG A 116 -10.22 0.04 2.86
N GLN A 117 -10.76 0.70 3.89
CA GLN A 117 -10.00 1.40 4.93
C GLN A 117 -10.12 0.77 6.33
N VAL A 118 -11.18 0.01 6.63
CA VAL A 118 -11.30 -0.68 7.94
C VAL A 118 -10.96 -2.16 7.80
N PHE A 119 -11.80 -2.97 7.14
CA PHE A 119 -11.63 -4.43 7.12
C PHE A 119 -10.28 -4.90 6.59
N HIS A 120 -9.85 -4.41 5.42
CA HIS A 120 -8.60 -4.86 4.79
C HIS A 120 -7.34 -4.44 5.56
N PRO A 121 -7.21 -3.20 6.07
CA PRO A 121 -6.12 -2.82 6.96
C PRO A 121 -6.13 -3.55 8.31
N GLU A 122 -7.27 -3.59 9.02
CA GLU A 122 -7.32 -4.18 10.36
C GLU A 122 -7.03 -5.68 10.32
N ALA A 123 -7.63 -6.44 9.39
CA ALA A 123 -7.31 -7.84 9.19
C ALA A 123 -5.83 -8.04 8.82
N SER A 124 -5.24 -7.16 8.00
CA SER A 124 -3.81 -7.23 7.68
C SER A 124 -2.89 -6.90 8.85
N ASN A 125 -3.33 -6.10 9.83
CA ASN A 125 -2.58 -5.77 11.03
C ASN A 125 -2.69 -6.89 12.07
N LYS A 126 -3.89 -7.46 12.25
CA LYS A 126 -4.17 -8.62 13.12
C LYS A 126 -3.75 -9.96 12.51
N ASN A 127 -3.22 -9.98 11.29
CA ASN A 127 -2.82 -11.17 10.50
C ASN A 127 -3.98 -12.16 10.23
N LEU A 128 -5.21 -11.65 10.18
CA LEU A 128 -6.43 -12.41 9.88
C LEU A 128 -6.62 -12.57 8.37
N VAL A 129 -7.22 -13.70 7.96
CA VAL A 129 -7.64 -13.94 6.59
C VAL A 129 -9.13 -13.57 6.48
N LEU A 130 -9.44 -12.53 5.70
CA LEU A 130 -10.84 -12.17 5.41
C LEU A 130 -11.51 -13.23 4.53
N PRO A 131 -12.81 -13.54 4.74
CA PRO A 131 -13.59 -14.35 3.81
C PRO A 131 -13.67 -13.73 2.40
N ASP A 132 -13.84 -14.57 1.37
CA ASP A 132 -13.84 -14.14 -0.04
C ASP A 132 -14.87 -13.05 -0.38
N CYS A 133 -15.99 -12.98 0.35
CA CYS A 133 -17.01 -11.94 0.16
C CYS A 133 -16.52 -10.52 0.45
N PHE A 134 -15.43 -10.34 1.22
CA PHE A 134 -14.81 -9.03 1.47
C PHE A 134 -13.90 -8.56 0.30
N TYR A 135 -13.71 -9.37 -0.74
CA TYR A 135 -12.93 -9.00 -1.93
C TYR A 135 -13.79 -8.54 -3.12
N SER A 136 -15.13 -8.61 -3.01
CA SER A 136 -16.08 -8.12 -4.02
C SER A 136 -17.35 -7.57 -3.37
N PHE A 137 -17.63 -6.27 -3.55
CA PHE A 137 -18.75 -5.59 -2.89
C PHE A 137 -19.50 -4.63 -3.84
N VAL A 138 -20.69 -4.21 -3.43
CA VAL A 138 -21.51 -3.17 -4.06
C VAL A 138 -21.30 -1.86 -3.31
N ASP A 139 -20.98 -0.80 -4.04
CA ASP A 139 -20.91 0.58 -3.54
C ASP A 139 -22.24 1.28 -3.83
N LEU A 140 -23.04 1.50 -2.80
CA LEU A 140 -24.42 1.97 -2.97
C LEU A 140 -24.50 3.41 -3.53
N ARG A 141 -23.47 4.24 -3.35
CA ARG A 141 -23.40 5.60 -3.94
C ARG A 141 -23.21 5.55 -5.44
N LYS A 142 -22.35 4.63 -5.91
CA LYS A 142 -22.11 4.40 -7.34
C LYS A 142 -23.34 3.82 -8.02
N GLU A 143 -24.03 2.88 -7.39
CA GLU A 143 -25.27 2.31 -7.94
C GLU A 143 -26.41 3.34 -7.99
N ILE A 144 -26.53 4.26 -7.00
CA ILE A 144 -27.47 5.39 -7.10
C ILE A 144 -27.07 6.37 -8.20
N HIS A 145 -25.80 6.77 -8.30
CA HIS A 145 -25.35 7.66 -9.37
C HIS A 145 -25.59 7.06 -10.77
N LYS A 146 -25.39 5.75 -10.92
CA LYS A 146 -25.67 4.99 -12.16
C LYS A 146 -27.15 4.89 -12.48
N CYS A 147 -28.00 4.68 -11.48
CA CYS A 147 -29.45 4.58 -11.64
C CYS A 147 -30.12 5.96 -11.84
N CYS A 148 -29.56 7.00 -11.21
CA CYS A 148 -30.14 8.32 -11.06
C CYS A 148 -29.06 9.41 -11.27
N PRO A 149 -28.59 9.66 -12.50
CA PRO A 149 -27.44 10.57 -12.74
C PRO A 149 -27.63 12.01 -12.26
N ASP A 150 -28.88 12.49 -12.21
CA ASP A 150 -29.25 13.82 -11.70
C ASP A 150 -29.12 13.97 -10.18
N SER A 151 -28.78 12.90 -9.45
CA SER A 151 -28.64 12.90 -7.99
C SER A 151 -27.38 13.61 -7.47
N GLY A 152 -26.39 13.86 -8.33
CA GLY A 152 -25.08 14.44 -7.96
C GLY A 152 -23.93 13.45 -8.14
N SER A 153 -22.73 13.80 -7.66
CA SER A 153 -21.56 12.91 -7.73
C SER A 153 -21.68 11.75 -6.73
N ALA A 154 -21.27 10.55 -7.13
CA ALA A 154 -21.17 9.39 -6.22
C ALA A 154 -20.29 9.64 -4.97
N GLN A 155 -19.33 10.57 -5.02
CA GLN A 155 -18.51 10.91 -3.85
C GLN A 155 -19.25 11.80 -2.84
N ASP A 156 -20.17 12.65 -3.31
CA ASP A 156 -20.90 13.63 -2.49
C ASP A 156 -22.10 13.00 -1.77
N HIS A 157 -22.52 11.79 -2.18
CA HIS A 157 -23.66 11.09 -1.59
C HIS A 157 -23.43 10.71 -0.12
N THR A 158 -24.43 11.02 0.70
CA THR A 158 -24.58 10.54 2.09
C THR A 158 -25.82 9.65 2.16
N LEU A 159 -25.91 8.77 3.16
CA LEU A 159 -27.07 7.90 3.29
C LEU A 159 -28.40 8.68 3.44
N SER A 160 -28.37 9.83 4.10
CA SER A 160 -29.50 10.77 4.17
C SER A 160 -29.88 11.33 2.80
N SER A 161 -28.93 11.87 2.02
CA SER A 161 -29.23 12.41 0.68
C SER A 161 -29.74 11.34 -0.29
N MET A 162 -29.24 10.10 -0.15
CA MET A 162 -29.72 8.95 -0.91
C MET A 162 -31.17 8.56 -0.54
N ALA A 163 -31.52 8.61 0.75
CA ALA A 163 -32.89 8.36 1.22
C ALA A 163 -33.87 9.48 0.85
N GLU A 164 -33.45 10.74 0.97
CA GLU A 164 -34.21 11.94 0.58
C GLU A 164 -34.54 11.92 -0.91
N TYR A 165 -33.53 11.75 -1.78
CA TYR A 165 -33.72 11.66 -3.23
C TYR A 165 -34.70 10.54 -3.62
N LEU A 166 -34.55 9.36 -3.00
CA LEU A 166 -35.39 8.21 -3.25
C LEU A 166 -36.76 8.25 -2.55
N ASN A 167 -37.08 9.32 -1.81
CA ASN A 167 -38.34 9.49 -1.06
C ASN A 167 -38.60 8.30 -0.10
N ILE A 168 -37.61 8.03 0.74
CA ILE A 168 -37.63 7.02 1.81
C ILE A 168 -37.80 7.77 3.15
N PRO A 169 -38.76 7.39 4.03
CA PRO A 169 -38.90 8.02 5.35
C PRO A 169 -37.63 7.85 6.19
N THR A 170 -37.05 8.97 6.63
CA THR A 170 -35.78 9.01 7.37
C THR A 170 -35.94 9.11 8.89
N GLU A 171 -37.17 9.01 9.42
CA GLU A 171 -37.48 9.16 10.86
C GLU A 171 -36.64 8.23 11.74
N ASN A 172 -35.57 8.78 12.33
CA ASN A 172 -34.67 8.01 13.17
C ASN A 172 -35.27 7.78 14.56
N THR A 173 -36.10 6.74 14.63
CA THR A 173 -36.71 6.20 15.85
C THR A 173 -35.84 5.14 16.52
N GLU A 174 -34.69 4.81 15.95
CA GLU A 174 -33.80 3.73 16.39
C GLU A 174 -32.74 4.26 17.37
N THR A 175 -32.76 3.79 18.61
CA THR A 175 -31.78 4.17 19.65
C THR A 175 -30.48 3.36 19.59
N SER A 176 -30.38 2.38 18.70
CA SER A 176 -29.22 1.49 18.56
C SER A 176 -28.38 1.87 17.35
N ALA A 177 -27.14 2.31 17.57
CA ALA A 177 -26.21 2.67 16.49
C ALA A 177 -26.04 1.55 15.46
N GLY A 178 -25.96 1.95 14.18
CA GLY A 178 -25.86 1.09 12.99
C GLY A 178 -27.19 0.51 12.50
N VAL A 179 -28.28 0.60 13.27
CA VAL A 179 -29.58 0.02 12.91
C VAL A 179 -30.31 0.89 11.88
N TRP A 180 -30.30 2.22 12.06
CA TRP A 180 -30.91 3.14 11.11
C TRP A 180 -30.21 3.07 9.75
N GLU A 181 -28.89 2.93 9.76
CA GLU A 181 -28.04 2.87 8.58
C GLU A 181 -28.35 1.61 7.75
N VAL A 182 -28.32 0.43 8.37
CA VAL A 182 -28.64 -0.83 7.67
C VAL A 182 -30.09 -0.85 7.17
N LYS A 183 -31.06 -0.41 7.97
CA LYS A 183 -32.47 -0.33 7.54
C LYS A 183 -32.66 0.64 6.37
N THR A 184 -32.02 1.80 6.41
CA THR A 184 -32.09 2.81 5.33
C THR A 184 -31.43 2.30 4.06
N MET A 185 -30.25 1.69 4.15
CA MET A 185 -29.58 1.05 3.02
C MET A 185 -30.42 -0.07 2.38
N ALA A 186 -31.05 -0.93 3.20
CA ALA A 186 -31.94 -1.97 2.71
C ALA A 186 -33.18 -1.38 2.01
N ALA A 187 -33.76 -0.32 2.56
CA ALA A 187 -34.86 0.42 1.92
C ALA A 187 -34.44 1.08 0.59
N VAL A 188 -33.21 1.61 0.50
CA VAL A 188 -32.60 2.13 -0.73
C VAL A 188 -32.50 1.01 -1.78
N VAL A 189 -31.93 -0.14 -1.43
CA VAL A 189 -31.84 -1.31 -2.34
C VAL A 189 -33.22 -1.73 -2.84
N LEU A 190 -34.23 -1.83 -1.96
CA LEU A 190 -35.61 -2.17 -2.35
C LEU A 190 -36.28 -1.11 -3.25
N ARG A 191 -35.96 0.18 -3.08
CA ARG A 191 -36.48 1.26 -3.92
C ARG A 191 -35.82 1.31 -5.30
N LEU A 192 -34.53 1.00 -5.40
CA LEU A 192 -33.81 0.85 -6.66
C LEU A 192 -34.30 -0.35 -7.47
N LEU A 193 -34.60 -1.48 -6.82
CA LEU A 193 -35.19 -2.66 -7.47
C LEU A 193 -36.60 -2.46 -8.03
N SER A 194 -37.25 -1.32 -7.76
CA SER A 194 -38.69 -1.11 -7.97
C SER A 194 -38.97 0.04 -8.95
N GLU A 195 -40.18 0.06 -9.50
CA GLU A 195 -40.66 1.15 -10.36
C GLU A 195 -40.44 2.53 -9.69
N PRO A 196 -39.95 3.55 -10.41
CA PRO A 196 -39.65 3.57 -11.86
C PRO A 196 -38.26 3.03 -12.24
N HIS A 197 -37.40 2.68 -11.27
CA HIS A 197 -35.97 2.45 -11.46
C HIS A 197 -35.65 1.08 -12.07
N ASN A 198 -36.25 0.00 -11.55
CA ASN A 198 -36.01 -1.39 -11.99
C ASN A 198 -34.51 -1.77 -12.11
N HIS A 199 -33.69 -1.20 -11.23
CA HIS A 199 -32.23 -1.29 -11.27
C HIS A 199 -31.70 -2.72 -11.10
N LYS A 200 -30.51 -2.98 -11.64
CA LYS A 200 -29.84 -4.28 -11.55
C LYS A 200 -28.39 -4.13 -11.09
N PHE A 201 -28.13 -4.63 -9.89
CA PHE A 201 -26.80 -4.75 -9.31
C PHE A 201 -25.90 -5.61 -10.21
N THR A 202 -24.94 -4.96 -10.83
CA THR A 202 -24.14 -5.50 -11.96
C THR A 202 -22.68 -5.08 -11.94
N ASP A 203 -22.38 -3.92 -11.36
CA ASP A 203 -20.99 -3.46 -11.19
C ASP A 203 -20.56 -3.77 -9.76
N PHE A 204 -19.37 -4.33 -9.60
CA PHE A 204 -18.85 -4.77 -8.31
C PHE A 204 -17.45 -4.19 -8.09
N GLU A 205 -17.30 -3.50 -6.96
CA GLU A 205 -16.01 -3.03 -6.45
C GLU A 205 -15.17 -4.21 -6.00
N THR A 206 -13.94 -4.33 -6.51
CA THR A 206 -13.05 -5.46 -6.22
C THR A 206 -11.85 -5.05 -5.39
N VAL A 207 -11.37 -5.95 -4.53
CA VAL A 207 -10.08 -5.84 -3.83
C VAL A 207 -9.16 -6.94 -4.34
N LYS A 208 -7.95 -6.59 -4.76
CA LYS A 208 -6.94 -7.59 -5.17
C LYS A 208 -6.43 -8.34 -3.94
N TYR A 209 -6.51 -9.67 -3.98
CA TYR A 209 -5.99 -10.52 -2.89
C TYR A 209 -4.47 -10.33 -2.69
N ASN A 210 -3.69 -10.41 -3.78
CA ASN A 210 -2.23 -10.23 -3.79
C ASN A 210 -1.81 -9.02 -4.64
N PHE A 211 -0.68 -8.40 -4.28
CA PHE A 211 0.02 -7.45 -5.14
C PHE A 211 0.95 -8.18 -6.12
N GLU A 212 0.81 -7.87 -7.41
CA GLU A 212 1.64 -8.39 -8.47
C GLU A 212 2.92 -7.54 -8.64
N THR A 213 4.05 -8.06 -8.15
CA THR A 213 5.37 -7.50 -8.45
C THR A 213 5.66 -7.51 -9.95
N GLY A 214 6.45 -6.57 -10.46
CA GLY A 214 6.83 -6.53 -11.87
C GLY A 214 7.51 -5.22 -12.25
N ALA A 215 7.86 -5.08 -13.53
CA ALA A 215 8.39 -3.84 -14.10
C ALA A 215 7.36 -3.22 -15.06
N CYS A 216 7.01 -1.95 -14.85
CA CYS A 216 6.27 -1.16 -15.84
C CYS A 216 7.14 -0.92 -17.08
N ARG A 217 6.53 -0.86 -18.27
CA ARG A 217 7.29 -0.60 -19.51
C ARG A 217 7.59 0.90 -19.61
N LYS A 218 8.78 1.29 -20.09
CA LYS A 218 9.13 2.72 -20.27
C LYS A 218 8.21 3.44 -21.29
N SER A 219 7.55 2.69 -22.17
CA SER A 219 6.55 3.17 -23.13
C SER A 219 5.11 3.15 -22.60
N GLU A 220 4.90 2.76 -21.34
CA GLU A 220 3.57 2.66 -20.73
C GLU A 220 3.13 4.05 -20.25
N ALA A 221 1.96 4.50 -20.70
CA ALA A 221 1.37 5.73 -20.21
C ALA A 221 0.94 5.55 -18.74
N VAL A 222 1.55 6.34 -17.85
CA VAL A 222 1.16 6.43 -16.45
C VAL A 222 0.38 7.72 -16.27
N ASP A 223 -0.89 7.59 -15.89
CA ASP A 223 -1.71 8.73 -15.45
C ASP A 223 -1.18 9.23 -14.11
N SER A 224 -0.76 10.50 -14.04
CA SER A 224 -0.31 11.14 -12.80
C SER A 224 -1.39 11.17 -11.74
N GLU A 225 -2.67 11.19 -12.13
CA GLU A 225 -3.79 11.15 -11.19
C GLU A 225 -4.02 9.75 -10.59
N THR A 226 -3.24 8.73 -10.98
CA THR A 226 -3.22 7.40 -10.31
C THR A 226 -2.05 7.18 -9.35
N VAL A 227 -1.17 8.18 -9.17
CA VAL A 227 0.12 7.98 -8.47
C VAL A 227 0.24 8.84 -7.20
N ILE A 228 0.82 8.26 -6.16
CA ILE A 228 1.36 8.97 -4.99
C ILE A 228 2.87 8.77 -4.87
N ARG A 229 3.49 9.63 -4.07
CA ARG A 229 4.80 9.38 -3.47
C ARG A 229 4.60 9.12 -1.98
N ALA A 230 5.16 8.04 -1.47
CA ALA A 230 5.17 7.71 -0.05
C ALA A 230 6.58 7.98 0.50
N ARG A 231 6.66 8.71 1.62
CA ARG A 231 7.90 8.93 2.40
C ARG A 231 7.77 8.36 3.81
N GLY A 232 8.91 8.26 4.49
CA GLY A 232 8.98 7.76 5.86
C GLY A 232 9.23 6.25 5.96
N LEU A 233 9.30 5.54 4.83
CA LEU A 233 9.45 4.10 4.78
C LEU A 233 10.69 3.62 5.58
N PRO A 234 10.60 2.51 6.32
CA PRO A 234 11.76 1.76 6.78
C PRO A 234 12.68 1.40 5.60
N TRP A 235 14.00 1.51 5.77
CA TRP A 235 14.95 1.28 4.67
C TRP A 235 14.97 -0.18 4.19
N GLN A 236 14.56 -1.12 5.05
CA GLN A 236 14.41 -2.53 4.73
C GLN A 236 13.15 -2.87 3.93
N SER A 237 12.13 -1.99 3.87
CA SER A 237 10.84 -2.29 3.24
C SER A 237 10.96 -2.71 1.77
N SER A 238 10.22 -3.76 1.43
CA SER A 238 9.98 -4.22 0.06
C SER A 238 8.78 -3.52 -0.59
N ASP A 239 8.57 -3.80 -1.87
CA ASP A 239 7.33 -3.49 -2.58
C ASP A 239 6.11 -4.21 -1.97
N GLN A 240 6.28 -5.45 -1.48
CA GLN A 240 5.23 -6.18 -0.75
C GLN A 240 4.88 -5.56 0.61
N ASP A 241 5.84 -4.95 1.32
CA ASP A 241 5.55 -4.25 2.59
C ASP A 241 4.77 -2.95 2.37
N ILE A 242 5.08 -2.24 1.28
CA ILE A 242 4.31 -1.08 0.82
C ILE A 242 2.90 -1.51 0.37
N ALA A 243 2.77 -2.64 -0.33
CA ALA A 243 1.49 -3.20 -0.71
C ALA A 243 0.65 -3.67 0.49
N ARG A 244 1.28 -4.16 1.56
CA ARG A 244 0.62 -4.48 2.83
C ARG A 244 0.11 -3.20 3.52
N PHE A 245 0.90 -2.14 3.58
CA PHE A 245 0.49 -0.85 4.12
C PHE A 245 -0.69 -0.22 3.35
N PHE A 246 -0.79 -0.46 2.04
CA PHE A 246 -1.92 -0.04 1.21
C PHE A 246 -2.98 -1.15 0.96
N LYS A 247 -3.05 -2.20 1.80
CA LYS A 247 -4.06 -3.28 1.68
C LYS A 247 -5.48 -2.70 1.69
N GLY A 248 -6.35 -3.22 0.82
CA GLY A 248 -7.69 -2.68 0.53
C GLY A 248 -7.74 -1.78 -0.72
N LEU A 249 -6.59 -1.25 -1.15
CA LEU A 249 -6.45 -0.38 -2.32
C LEU A 249 -5.71 -1.12 -3.43
N ASN A 250 -6.28 -1.14 -4.64
CA ASN A 250 -5.69 -1.91 -5.74
C ASN A 250 -4.51 -1.16 -6.38
N ILE A 251 -3.30 -1.62 -6.10
CA ILE A 251 -2.07 -1.19 -6.78
C ILE A 251 -2.00 -1.84 -8.18
N ALA A 252 -1.48 -1.10 -9.16
CA ALA A 252 -1.19 -1.59 -10.50
C ALA A 252 -0.06 -2.66 -10.49
N LYS A 253 -0.01 -3.53 -11.51
CA LYS A 253 1.07 -4.53 -11.63
C LYS A 253 2.43 -3.84 -11.77
N GLY A 254 3.40 -4.18 -10.92
CA GLY A 254 4.68 -3.48 -10.84
C GLY A 254 4.57 -2.02 -10.39
N GLY A 255 3.43 -1.61 -9.85
CA GLY A 255 3.11 -0.22 -9.54
C GLY A 255 3.85 0.37 -8.34
N VAL A 256 4.81 -0.33 -7.74
CA VAL A 256 5.64 0.19 -6.63
C VAL A 256 7.08 0.34 -7.10
N ALA A 257 7.57 1.56 -7.15
CA ALA A 257 8.96 1.88 -7.49
C ALA A 257 9.68 2.46 -6.27
N LEU A 258 10.58 1.69 -5.66
CA LEU A 258 11.42 2.13 -4.55
C LEU A 258 12.40 3.22 -5.03
N CYS A 259 12.42 4.36 -4.34
CA CYS A 259 13.35 5.44 -4.66
C CYS A 259 14.77 5.10 -4.17
N LEU A 260 15.74 5.24 -5.06
CA LEU A 260 17.16 5.04 -4.76
C LEU A 260 17.92 6.37 -4.81
N ASN A 261 18.91 6.52 -3.93
CA ASN A 261 19.86 7.63 -3.99
C ASN A 261 20.92 7.40 -5.09
N ALA A 262 21.79 8.39 -5.31
CA ALA A 262 22.86 8.32 -6.31
C ALA A 262 23.89 7.18 -6.08
N GLN A 263 23.89 6.55 -4.89
CA GLN A 263 24.71 5.39 -4.54
C GLN A 263 23.93 4.07 -4.60
N GLY A 264 22.74 4.05 -5.24
CA GLY A 264 21.90 2.87 -5.42
C GLY A 264 21.21 2.37 -4.15
N ARG A 265 21.25 3.12 -3.04
CA ARG A 265 20.63 2.73 -1.76
C ARG A 265 19.23 3.30 -1.65
N ARG A 266 18.29 2.52 -1.10
CA ARG A 266 16.93 2.99 -0.77
C ARG A 266 17.00 4.21 0.14
N ASN A 267 16.24 5.26 -0.18
CA ASN A 267 16.26 6.52 0.59
C ASN A 267 15.14 6.61 1.66
N GLY A 268 14.21 5.64 1.71
CA GLY A 268 13.03 5.69 2.58
C GLY A 268 11.79 6.27 1.90
N GLU A 269 11.76 6.27 0.56
CA GLU A 269 10.62 6.72 -0.25
C GLU A 269 10.28 5.73 -1.38
N ALA A 270 9.06 5.81 -1.90
CA ALA A 270 8.63 5.09 -3.09
C ALA A 270 7.59 5.89 -3.88
N LEU A 271 7.46 5.59 -5.17
CA LEU A 271 6.29 5.94 -5.98
C LEU A 271 5.33 4.75 -5.98
N VAL A 272 4.03 5.00 -5.81
CA VAL A 272 2.99 3.97 -5.80
C VAL A 272 1.86 4.36 -6.76
N ARG A 273 1.63 3.52 -7.77
CA ARG A 273 0.60 3.66 -8.80
C ARG A 273 -0.58 2.73 -8.50
N PHE A 274 -1.74 3.30 -8.28
CA PHE A 274 -3.00 2.59 -8.14
C PHE A 274 -3.66 2.32 -9.50
N VAL A 275 -4.73 1.52 -9.51
CA VAL A 275 -5.53 1.27 -10.73
C VAL A 275 -6.51 2.40 -11.05
N SER A 276 -6.79 3.30 -10.10
CA SER A 276 -7.74 4.42 -10.26
C SER A 276 -7.34 5.62 -9.39
N PRO A 277 -7.76 6.85 -9.76
CA PRO A 277 -7.57 8.04 -8.91
C PRO A 277 -8.28 7.93 -7.55
N GLU A 278 -9.44 7.29 -7.49
CA GLU A 278 -10.14 7.02 -6.22
C GLU A 278 -9.25 6.24 -5.24
N HIS A 279 -8.55 5.20 -5.71
CA HIS A 279 -7.63 4.44 -4.86
C HIS A 279 -6.37 5.23 -4.46
N ARG A 280 -5.91 6.15 -5.33
CA ARG A 280 -4.87 7.13 -4.97
C ARG A 280 -5.38 8.03 -3.83
N ASP A 281 -6.59 8.55 -3.93
CA ASP A 281 -7.14 9.51 -2.96
C ASP A 281 -7.44 8.87 -1.61
N LEU A 282 -7.93 7.62 -1.61
CA LEU A 282 -8.02 6.79 -0.40
C LEU A 282 -6.63 6.51 0.21
N ALA A 283 -5.57 6.38 -0.60
CA ALA A 283 -4.21 6.20 -0.11
C ALA A 283 -3.62 7.47 0.54
N LEU A 284 -4.02 8.67 0.09
CA LEU A 284 -3.68 9.94 0.77
C LEU A 284 -4.31 10.01 2.17
N GLY A 285 -5.47 9.38 2.36
CA GLY A 285 -6.13 9.23 3.66
C GLY A 285 -5.33 8.45 4.71
N ARG A 286 -4.26 7.73 4.31
CA ARG A 286 -3.34 7.03 5.22
C ARG A 286 -2.16 7.90 5.68
N HIS A 287 -2.37 9.20 5.77
CA HIS A 287 -1.34 10.14 6.22
C HIS A 287 -1.05 9.97 7.71
N LYS A 288 0.24 9.78 8.04
CA LYS A 288 0.78 9.41 9.36
C LYS A 288 0.44 8.01 9.85
N HIS A 289 -0.17 7.14 9.03
CA HIS A 289 -0.33 5.73 9.37
C HIS A 289 1.03 5.03 9.50
N HIS A 290 1.12 3.96 10.27
CA HIS A 290 2.39 3.35 10.69
C HIS A 290 2.80 2.12 9.87
N MET A 291 4.07 2.10 9.45
CA MET A 291 4.76 0.93 8.91
C MET A 291 5.84 0.50 9.90
N GLY A 292 5.43 -0.23 10.95
CA GLY A 292 6.28 -0.50 12.11
C GLY A 292 6.59 0.79 12.88
N SER A 293 7.86 1.01 13.26
CA SER A 293 8.29 2.18 14.04
C SER A 293 8.37 3.51 13.26
N ARG A 294 7.67 3.62 12.12
CA ARG A 294 7.74 4.77 11.21
C ARG A 294 6.34 5.15 10.71
N TYR A 295 5.94 6.39 10.93
CA TYR A 295 4.78 6.97 10.24
C TYR A 295 5.12 7.20 8.76
N ILE A 296 4.12 7.05 7.89
CA ILE A 296 4.23 7.22 6.45
C ILE A 296 3.55 8.52 6.01
N GLU A 297 4.18 9.22 5.07
CA GLU A 297 3.64 10.41 4.43
C GLU A 297 3.35 10.13 2.94
N PRO A 298 2.11 9.75 2.59
CA PRO A 298 1.63 9.77 1.21
C PRO A 298 1.32 11.21 0.78
N PHE A 299 1.65 11.56 -0.46
CA PHE A 299 1.25 12.81 -1.12
C PHE A 299 1.13 12.62 -2.63
N ILE A 300 0.33 13.46 -3.27
CA ILE A 300 0.11 13.43 -4.72
C ILE A 300 1.43 13.70 -5.44
N THR A 301 1.78 12.88 -6.43
CA THR A 301 2.82 13.20 -7.41
C THR A 301 2.25 14.19 -8.43
N THR A 302 2.17 15.46 -8.04
CA THR A 302 1.98 16.54 -9.01
C THR A 302 3.17 16.55 -9.95
N GLY A 303 2.90 16.41 -11.25
CA GLY A 303 3.91 16.19 -12.28
C GLY A 303 4.62 17.48 -12.74
N PRO A 304 5.08 17.55 -14.00
CA PRO A 304 5.68 18.78 -14.55
C PRO A 304 4.67 19.93 -14.73
N ALA A 305 3.37 19.66 -14.53
CA ALA A 305 2.34 20.70 -14.47
C ALA A 305 2.65 21.69 -13.33
N ARG A 306 2.53 22.99 -13.60
CA ARG A 306 2.71 24.03 -12.59
C ARG A 306 1.41 24.33 -11.87
N ASP A 307 0.79 23.30 -11.26
CA ASP A 307 -0.44 23.38 -10.47
C ASP A 307 -0.21 23.70 -8.98
N CYS A 308 1.04 23.92 -8.58
CA CYS A 308 1.42 24.20 -7.20
C CYS A 308 1.79 25.67 -6.99
N VAL A 309 1.61 26.16 -5.76
CA VAL A 309 1.97 27.51 -5.32
C VAL A 309 2.94 27.41 -4.14
N ARG A 310 4.08 28.10 -4.21
CA ARG A 310 4.98 28.31 -3.08
C ARG A 310 4.66 29.63 -2.41
N LEU A 311 4.35 29.58 -1.11
CA LEU A 311 4.39 30.74 -0.22
C LEU A 311 5.78 30.84 0.42
N ARG A 312 6.29 32.06 0.56
CA ARG A 312 7.57 32.36 1.18
C ARG A 312 7.47 33.65 1.97
N GLY A 313 8.07 33.69 3.16
CA GLY A 313 7.97 34.83 4.07
C GLY A 313 6.79 34.75 5.06
N LEU A 314 6.14 33.59 5.19
CA LEU A 314 5.13 33.34 6.21
C LEU A 314 5.71 33.63 7.62
N PRO A 315 4.96 34.27 8.54
CA PRO A 315 5.36 34.34 9.95
C PRO A 315 5.71 32.95 10.52
N TYR A 316 6.70 32.85 11.42
CA TYR A 316 7.06 31.55 12.02
C TYR A 316 5.97 30.98 12.95
N THR A 317 4.98 31.80 13.29
CA THR A 317 3.76 31.46 14.04
C THR A 317 2.56 31.24 13.12
N ALA A 318 2.74 31.18 11.79
CA ALA A 318 1.66 30.95 10.84
C ALA A 318 1.15 29.50 10.90
N THR A 319 -0.17 29.34 10.99
CA THR A 319 -0.85 28.04 10.97
C THR A 319 -1.43 27.74 9.58
N ILE A 320 -2.15 26.61 9.44
CA ILE A 320 -2.84 26.28 8.18
C ILE A 320 -4.04 27.22 7.99
N GLU A 321 -4.72 27.58 9.08
CA GLU A 321 -5.88 28.48 9.11
C GLU A 321 -5.49 29.89 8.60
N ASP A 322 -4.33 30.41 9.03
CA ASP A 322 -3.78 31.68 8.51
C ASP A 322 -3.56 31.65 7.00
N ILE A 323 -3.11 30.51 6.46
CA ILE A 323 -2.88 30.33 5.01
C ILE A 323 -4.21 30.28 4.26
N LEU A 324 -5.22 29.60 4.81
CA LEU A 324 -6.56 29.56 4.24
C LEU A 324 -7.21 30.96 4.23
N GLU A 325 -7.11 31.73 5.31
CA GLU A 325 -7.58 33.12 5.36
C GLU A 325 -6.86 34.00 4.33
N PHE A 326 -5.53 33.91 4.23
CA PHE A 326 -4.71 34.63 3.25
C PHE A 326 -5.07 34.29 1.78
N MET A 327 -5.51 33.06 1.52
CA MET A 327 -5.96 32.62 0.20
C MET A 327 -7.42 32.99 -0.10
N ALA A 328 -8.26 33.18 0.92
CA ALA A 328 -9.65 33.63 0.81
C ALA A 328 -10.45 32.87 -0.28
N GLU A 329 -10.86 33.56 -1.35
CA GLU A 329 -11.64 33.02 -2.48
C GLU A 329 -11.01 31.78 -3.15
N PHE A 330 -9.69 31.61 -3.06
CA PHE A 330 -8.96 30.50 -3.70
C PHE A 330 -8.90 29.22 -2.87
N THR A 331 -9.41 29.22 -1.64
CA THR A 331 -9.42 28.02 -0.78
C THR A 331 -10.19 26.86 -1.38
N VAL A 332 -11.28 27.15 -2.11
CA VAL A 332 -12.07 26.14 -2.85
C VAL A 332 -11.30 25.47 -4.00
N ASP A 333 -10.22 26.08 -4.47
CA ASP A 333 -9.35 25.56 -5.53
C ASP A 333 -8.18 24.72 -5.00
N ILE A 334 -8.03 24.53 -3.69
CA ILE A 334 -6.96 23.70 -3.10
C ILE A 334 -7.36 22.21 -3.20
N LYS A 335 -6.41 21.30 -3.50
CA LYS A 335 -6.64 19.85 -3.44
C LYS A 335 -6.78 19.40 -1.97
N PRO A 336 -7.61 18.38 -1.63
CA PRO A 336 -7.69 17.87 -0.26
C PRO A 336 -6.31 17.51 0.31
N HIS A 337 -6.03 17.91 1.55
CA HIS A 337 -4.71 17.81 2.21
C HIS A 337 -3.55 18.55 1.50
N GLY A 338 -3.82 19.36 0.48
CA GLY A 338 -2.84 19.99 -0.38
C GLY A 338 -2.07 21.17 0.21
N VAL A 339 -2.03 21.38 1.53
CA VAL A 339 -1.24 22.46 2.18
C VAL A 339 -0.09 21.84 2.98
N HIS A 340 1.15 22.17 2.58
CA HIS A 340 2.36 21.52 3.07
C HIS A 340 3.33 22.56 3.64
N MET A 341 3.42 22.64 4.97
CA MET A 341 4.37 23.51 5.67
C MET A 341 5.79 22.98 5.51
N VAL A 342 6.73 23.84 5.13
CA VAL A 342 8.15 23.47 5.09
C VAL A 342 8.73 23.61 6.49
N LEU A 343 9.22 22.50 7.06
CA LEU A 343 9.89 22.46 8.34
C LEU A 343 11.42 22.45 8.15
N ASN A 344 12.13 23.10 9.06
CA ASN A 344 13.60 23.03 9.12
C ASN A 344 14.07 21.73 9.79
N GLN A 345 15.39 21.48 9.82
CA GLN A 345 16.00 20.30 10.44
C GLN A 345 15.72 20.14 11.95
N GLN A 346 15.14 21.15 12.60
CA GLN A 346 14.76 21.17 14.01
C GLN A 346 13.24 21.02 14.21
N GLY A 347 12.49 20.67 13.16
CA GLY A 347 11.03 20.52 13.16
C GLY A 347 10.23 21.83 13.23
N ARG A 348 10.87 23.00 13.08
CA ARG A 348 10.21 24.31 13.18
C ARG A 348 9.83 24.85 11.79
N PRO A 349 8.71 25.58 11.64
CA PRO A 349 8.34 26.22 10.37
C PRO A 349 9.47 27.09 9.82
N SER A 350 9.84 26.91 8.54
CA SER A 350 10.91 27.69 7.91
C SER A 350 10.46 29.06 7.38
N GLY A 351 9.15 29.36 7.44
CA GLY A 351 8.55 30.51 6.79
C GLY A 351 8.19 30.30 5.31
N ASP A 352 8.30 29.05 4.82
CA ASP A 352 7.86 28.63 3.48
C ASP A 352 6.75 27.58 3.60
N ALA A 353 5.85 27.54 2.62
CA ALA A 353 4.85 26.48 2.45
C ALA A 353 4.58 26.23 0.96
N PHE A 354 4.01 25.07 0.64
CA PHE A 354 3.53 24.74 -0.69
C PHE A 354 2.05 24.37 -0.66
N ILE A 355 1.30 24.80 -1.67
CA ILE A 355 -0.12 24.53 -1.83
C ILE A 355 -0.35 23.86 -3.19
N GLN A 356 -1.06 22.74 -3.22
CA GLN A 356 -1.48 22.06 -4.44
C GLN A 356 -2.86 22.58 -4.87
N MET A 357 -2.95 23.19 -6.04
CA MET A 357 -4.21 23.70 -6.60
C MET A 357 -4.83 22.68 -7.56
N LYS A 358 -6.14 22.68 -7.70
CA LYS A 358 -6.91 21.86 -8.66
C LYS A 358 -6.59 22.18 -10.13
N SER A 359 -5.91 23.30 -10.42
CA SER A 359 -5.55 23.72 -11.78
C SER A 359 -4.33 24.65 -11.80
N ALA A 360 -3.51 24.53 -12.84
CA ALA A 360 -2.39 25.42 -13.14
C ALA A 360 -2.82 26.88 -13.42
N GLU A 361 -4.04 27.09 -13.92
CA GLU A 361 -4.63 28.42 -14.06
C GLU A 361 -4.90 29.05 -12.69
N ARG A 362 -5.46 28.27 -11.75
CA ARG A 362 -5.76 28.76 -10.40
C ARG A 362 -4.50 29.03 -9.60
N SER A 363 -3.45 28.21 -9.72
CA SER A 363 -2.13 28.53 -9.13
C SER A 363 -1.49 29.79 -9.71
N PHE A 364 -1.68 30.08 -11.00
CA PHE A 364 -1.20 31.32 -11.62
C PHE A 364 -1.99 32.54 -11.11
N LEU A 365 -3.31 32.44 -11.00
CA LEU A 365 -4.16 33.50 -10.44
C LEU A 365 -3.87 33.78 -8.96
N VAL A 366 -3.63 32.74 -8.13
CA VAL A 366 -3.14 32.90 -6.75
C VAL A 366 -1.77 33.58 -6.74
N ALA A 367 -0.84 33.14 -7.60
CA ALA A 367 0.49 33.70 -7.68
C ALA A 367 0.50 35.17 -8.14
N GLN A 368 -0.50 35.64 -8.88
CA GLN A 368 -0.67 37.06 -9.16
C GLN A 368 -1.41 37.80 -8.03
N LYS A 369 -2.61 37.35 -7.63
CA LYS A 369 -3.48 38.09 -6.69
C LYS A 369 -2.94 38.14 -5.26
N CYS A 370 -2.10 37.19 -4.83
CA CYS A 370 -1.64 37.11 -3.44
C CYS A 370 -0.15 37.46 -3.24
N HIS A 371 0.63 37.64 -4.30
CA HIS A 371 2.04 38.04 -4.18
C HIS A 371 2.19 39.41 -3.52
N LYS A 372 3.01 39.48 -2.45
CA LYS A 372 3.24 40.65 -1.59
C LYS A 372 2.03 41.16 -0.81
N LYS A 373 0.94 40.37 -0.69
CA LYS A 373 -0.04 40.61 0.38
C LYS A 373 0.62 40.43 1.75
N MET A 374 0.11 41.15 2.74
CA MET A 374 0.49 40.96 4.15
C MET A 374 -0.22 39.75 4.74
N MET A 375 0.51 38.92 5.48
CA MET A 375 0.00 37.95 6.44
C MET A 375 0.55 38.36 7.81
N LYS A 376 -0.34 38.81 8.71
CA LYS A 376 0.04 39.39 10.01
C LYS A 376 1.07 40.52 9.83
N ASP A 377 2.28 40.36 10.33
CA ASP A 377 3.37 41.35 10.29
C ASP A 377 4.28 41.26 9.04
N ARG A 378 4.11 40.25 8.18
CA ARG A 378 5.04 39.98 7.06
C ARG A 378 4.36 40.03 5.70
N TYR A 379 5.04 40.54 4.68
CA TYR A 379 4.62 40.33 3.29
C TYR A 379 4.99 38.91 2.85
N VAL A 380 4.10 38.25 2.12
CA VAL A 380 4.30 36.90 1.61
C VAL A 380 4.64 36.97 0.11
N GLU A 381 5.83 36.50 -0.27
CA GLU A 381 6.16 36.24 -1.67
C GLU A 381 5.41 34.97 -2.11
N VAL A 382 4.64 35.08 -3.20
CA VAL A 382 3.88 33.96 -3.78
C VAL A 382 4.43 33.66 -5.16
N PHE A 383 4.67 32.38 -5.46
CA PHE A 383 5.22 31.92 -6.74
C PHE A 383 4.47 30.69 -7.25
N GLN A 384 4.21 30.63 -8.56
CA GLN A 384 3.75 29.40 -9.22
C GLN A 384 4.94 28.42 -9.36
N CYS A 385 4.72 27.14 -9.13
CA CYS A 385 5.73 26.08 -9.19
C CYS A 385 5.11 24.75 -9.64
N SER A 386 5.95 23.77 -10.04
CA SER A 386 5.51 22.40 -10.29
C SER A 386 5.52 21.54 -9.03
N GLY A 387 4.86 20.39 -9.11
CA GLY A 387 4.93 19.38 -8.05
C GLY A 387 6.32 18.79 -7.85
N GLU A 388 7.13 18.73 -8.90
CA GLU A 388 8.54 18.34 -8.83
C GLU A 388 9.37 19.34 -8.02
N GLU A 389 9.17 20.64 -8.25
CA GLU A 389 9.84 21.72 -7.49
C GLU A 389 9.43 21.74 -6.02
N MET A 390 8.14 21.54 -5.76
CA MET A 390 7.57 21.35 -4.44
C MET A 390 8.16 20.14 -3.72
N SER A 391 8.13 18.96 -4.37
CA SER A 391 8.69 17.73 -3.83
C SER A 391 10.18 17.86 -3.55
N PHE A 392 10.94 18.56 -4.40
CA PHE A 392 12.36 18.79 -4.21
C PHE A 392 12.67 19.59 -2.93
N VAL A 393 11.92 20.66 -2.64
CA VAL A 393 12.09 21.42 -1.39
C VAL A 393 11.60 20.65 -0.17
N LEU A 394 10.48 19.94 -0.28
CA LEU A 394 9.98 19.07 0.80
C LEU A 394 10.96 17.92 1.12
N MET A 395 11.83 17.52 0.20
CA MET A 395 12.95 16.59 0.42
C MET A 395 14.22 17.25 0.99
N GLY A 396 14.20 18.55 1.30
CA GLY A 396 15.36 19.30 1.79
C GLY A 396 16.28 19.86 0.70
N GLY A 397 15.87 19.79 -0.57
CA GLY A 397 16.57 20.42 -1.69
C GLY A 397 16.43 21.94 -1.71
N THR A 398 17.49 22.66 -2.06
CA THR A 398 17.50 24.13 -2.12
C THR A 398 17.21 24.63 -3.54
N LEU A 399 16.01 25.16 -3.77
CA LEU A 399 15.70 25.88 -5.01
C LEU A 399 16.38 27.25 -5.05
N ASN A 400 16.85 27.64 -6.24
CA ASN A 400 17.34 28.99 -6.52
C ASN A 400 16.30 30.08 -6.22
N ARG A 401 16.78 31.31 -5.99
CA ARG A 401 15.99 32.50 -5.65
C ARG A 401 14.85 32.84 -6.62
N SER A 402 14.89 32.28 -7.84
CA SER A 402 13.96 32.54 -8.94
C SER A 402 13.09 31.33 -9.35
N GLY A 403 13.13 30.21 -8.61
CA GLY A 403 12.29 29.04 -8.92
C GLY A 403 12.57 28.39 -10.27
N LEU A 404 13.86 28.16 -10.57
CA LEU A 404 14.33 27.42 -11.74
C LEU A 404 15.54 26.55 -11.39
N SER A 405 15.50 25.28 -11.79
CA SER A 405 16.59 24.32 -11.69
C SER A 405 17.67 24.56 -12.76
N PRO A 406 18.97 24.37 -12.47
CA PRO A 406 19.98 24.27 -13.51
C PRO A 406 19.79 22.97 -14.33
N PRO A 407 20.11 22.95 -15.63
CA PRO A 407 20.09 21.72 -16.42
C PRO A 407 21.20 20.75 -15.95
N PRO A 408 21.04 19.43 -16.14
CA PRO A 408 22.05 18.45 -15.76
C PRO A 408 23.35 18.63 -16.57
N CYS A 409 24.44 18.94 -15.88
CA CYS A 409 25.74 19.20 -16.50
C CYS A 409 26.37 17.92 -17.08
N LEU A 410 26.24 17.72 -18.39
CA LEU A 410 27.05 16.76 -19.14
C LEU A 410 28.46 17.32 -19.34
N SER A 411 29.43 16.77 -18.62
CA SER A 411 30.86 17.15 -18.75
C SER A 411 31.54 16.39 -19.89
N PRO A 412 32.13 17.07 -20.90
CA PRO A 412 33.16 16.48 -21.75
C PRO A 412 34.52 16.40 -21.00
N PRO A 413 35.47 15.56 -21.47
CA PRO A 413 36.73 15.32 -20.77
C PRO A 413 37.67 16.53 -20.81
N GLY A 414 38.48 16.67 -19.76
CA GLY A 414 39.28 17.87 -19.52
C GLY A 414 40.56 17.98 -20.35
N TYR A 415 40.98 19.23 -20.59
CA TYR A 415 42.35 19.61 -20.89
C TYR A 415 42.87 20.52 -19.78
N ALA A 416 44.06 20.23 -19.26
CA ALA A 416 44.69 21.07 -18.24
C ALA A 416 45.42 22.25 -18.92
N PHE A 417 45.33 23.43 -18.31
CA PHE A 417 46.22 24.55 -18.61
C PHE A 417 46.67 25.25 -17.33
N GLN A 418 47.88 25.80 -17.36
CA GLN A 418 48.60 26.30 -16.19
C GLN A 418 48.14 27.72 -15.81
N THR A 419 48.05 28.00 -14.51
CA THR A 419 47.80 29.35 -13.99
C THR A 419 49.11 30.14 -13.88
N ALA A 420 49.20 31.25 -14.61
CA ALA A 420 50.22 32.28 -14.38
C ALA A 420 49.79 33.23 -13.26
N ALA A 421 50.74 33.85 -12.56
CA ALA A 421 50.48 34.64 -11.36
C ALA A 421 50.28 36.14 -11.62
N ALA A 422 49.53 36.81 -10.74
CA ALA A 422 49.41 38.28 -10.69
C ALA A 422 49.31 38.81 -9.25
N VAL A 423 50.47 39.18 -8.70
CA VAL A 423 50.77 40.28 -7.76
C VAL A 423 49.67 40.82 -6.83
N ILE A 424 49.96 40.80 -5.51
CA ILE A 424 49.36 41.70 -4.49
C ILE A 424 50.51 42.28 -3.66
N PRO A 425 50.58 43.61 -3.40
CA PRO A 425 51.61 44.23 -2.56
C PRO A 425 51.28 44.18 -1.05
N GLU A 426 52.25 44.55 -0.20
CA GLU A 426 52.42 44.03 1.16
C GLU A 426 52.52 45.11 2.27
N ALA A 427 51.85 44.88 3.42
CA ALA A 427 52.15 45.44 4.75
C ALA A 427 51.16 44.85 5.81
N ALA A 428 51.53 44.49 7.04
CA ALA A 428 52.86 44.29 7.62
C ALA A 428 52.82 43.31 8.83
N LEU A 429 53.98 42.71 9.10
CA LEU A 429 54.52 42.09 10.33
C LEU A 429 53.72 42.33 11.64
N TYR A 430 53.61 41.38 12.59
CA TYR A 430 54.75 40.73 13.27
C TYR A 430 54.35 39.42 14.00
N GLN A 431 55.29 38.48 14.21
CA GLN A 431 55.12 37.27 15.04
C GLN A 431 56.48 36.80 15.62
N PRO A 432 56.51 36.33 16.87
CA PRO A 432 57.21 35.07 17.20
C PRO A 432 56.49 34.27 18.32
N GLN A 433 56.76 32.99 18.63
CA GLN A 433 57.46 31.87 17.95
C GLN A 433 56.95 30.57 18.61
N ALA A 434 57.22 29.39 18.03
CA ALA A 434 56.85 28.08 18.60
C ALA A 434 57.99 27.44 19.42
N LEU A 435 57.69 26.41 20.25
CA LEU A 435 58.27 25.04 20.16
C LEU A 435 57.95 24.13 21.38
N LEU A 436 57.77 22.83 21.07
CA LEU A 436 58.12 21.60 21.83
C LEU A 436 57.50 21.23 23.22
N ALA A 437 56.70 20.14 23.18
CA ALA A 437 56.85 18.84 23.88
C ALA A 437 57.06 18.70 25.42
N SER A 438 56.37 17.70 26.01
CA SER A 438 56.37 17.29 27.44
C SER A 438 57.53 16.33 27.82
N PRO A 439 57.80 16.06 29.12
CA PRO A 439 57.13 14.91 29.79
C PRO A 439 56.91 14.93 31.34
N ARG A 440 55.80 14.30 31.76
CA ARG A 440 55.50 13.50 32.99
C ARG A 440 56.11 13.80 34.41
N THR A 441 55.19 13.99 35.39
CA THR A 441 55.16 13.45 36.81
C THR A 441 56.21 13.94 37.84
N PRO A 442 56.01 13.82 39.20
CA PRO A 442 55.06 12.98 39.96
C PRO A 442 54.24 13.66 41.10
N GLN A 443 53.57 12.84 41.92
CA GLN A 443 52.65 13.17 43.05
C GLN A 443 53.22 12.67 44.39
N PRO A 444 52.91 13.26 45.57
CA PRO A 444 52.16 12.57 46.67
C PRO A 444 51.42 13.56 47.63
N PRO A 445 51.03 13.23 48.90
CA PRO A 445 50.16 12.15 49.44
C PRO A 445 48.96 12.69 50.29
N ALA A 446 48.23 11.83 51.04
CA ALA A 446 47.09 12.21 51.92
C ALA A 446 46.95 11.38 53.24
N PRO A 447 46.26 11.91 54.28
CA PRO A 447 45.71 11.20 55.48
C PRO A 447 44.19 11.48 55.71
N THR A 448 43.36 10.92 56.63
CA THR A 448 43.25 9.67 57.47
C THR A 448 41.79 9.54 57.99
N ALA A 449 41.43 8.49 58.77
CA ALA A 449 40.10 8.19 59.36
C ALA A 449 40.26 7.51 60.76
N PRO A 450 39.30 6.78 61.42
CA PRO A 450 37.82 6.59 61.30
C PRO A 450 37.14 6.88 62.69
N PRO A 451 36.32 6.04 63.41
CA PRO A 451 35.19 5.12 63.09
C PRO A 451 33.88 5.27 63.95
N ALA A 452 32.71 4.79 63.48
CA ALA A 452 31.48 4.48 64.27
C ALA A 452 30.49 3.61 63.42
N ILE A 453 29.62 2.67 63.84
CA ILE A 453 29.13 2.08 65.14
C ILE A 453 27.99 2.88 65.83
N THR A 454 26.75 2.39 66.06
CA THR A 454 26.05 1.10 65.77
C THR A 454 24.66 1.37 65.08
N TYR A 455 23.53 0.63 65.08
CA TYR A 455 22.92 -0.48 65.87
C TYR A 455 22.08 -1.44 64.94
N TYR A 456 21.09 -2.20 65.45
CA TYR A 456 20.33 -3.24 64.71
C TYR A 456 18.79 -3.08 64.71
N SER A 457 18.13 -3.52 63.62
CA SER A 457 16.97 -4.46 63.64
C SER A 457 16.64 -4.98 62.22
N THR A 458 15.65 -5.88 62.07
CA THR A 458 15.48 -6.77 60.90
C THR A 458 14.06 -6.81 60.31
N GLN A 459 13.94 -6.89 58.98
CA GLN A 459 12.95 -7.76 58.30
C GLN A 459 13.27 -7.91 56.79
N ALA A 460 12.67 -8.90 56.12
CA ALA A 460 13.06 -9.34 54.78
C ALA A 460 11.96 -9.17 53.74
N HIS A 461 12.30 -8.71 52.52
CA HIS A 461 11.67 -9.01 51.22
C HIS A 461 12.40 -8.27 50.07
N ALA A 462 13.56 -8.77 49.61
CA ALA A 462 14.31 -8.12 48.51
C ALA A 462 15.16 -9.03 47.60
N HIS A 463 15.27 -10.34 47.87
CA HIS A 463 16.07 -11.27 47.06
C HIS A 463 15.18 -12.14 46.14
N ALA A 464 14.77 -11.57 45.00
CA ALA A 464 13.96 -12.30 44.01
C ALA A 464 14.19 -11.92 42.53
N HIS A 465 14.74 -10.74 42.22
CA HIS A 465 14.62 -10.16 40.85
C HIS A 465 15.93 -9.89 40.08
N ALA A 466 17.09 -10.27 40.62
CA ALA A 466 18.40 -9.88 40.08
C ALA A 466 19.21 -11.01 39.37
N GLN A 467 18.61 -12.18 39.13
CA GLN A 467 19.30 -13.34 38.49
C GLN A 467 18.75 -13.77 37.12
N ALA A 468 17.62 -13.22 36.66
CA ALA A 468 16.94 -13.69 35.44
C ALA A 468 17.66 -13.32 34.12
N GLN A 469 18.39 -12.21 34.06
CA GLN A 469 18.96 -11.69 32.80
C GLN A 469 20.32 -12.30 32.41
N ALA A 470 20.96 -13.09 33.29
CA ALA A 470 22.21 -13.79 32.97
C ALA A 470 22.02 -15.00 32.03
N GLN A 471 20.79 -15.48 31.84
CA GLN A 471 20.49 -16.63 30.97
C GLN A 471 20.56 -16.28 29.46
N ALA A 472 20.56 -14.99 29.10
CA ALA A 472 20.47 -14.48 27.73
C ALA A 472 21.70 -14.72 26.83
N GLN A 473 22.74 -15.43 27.30
CA GLN A 473 23.94 -15.75 26.52
C GLN A 473 24.31 -17.24 26.46
N ALA A 474 23.59 -18.14 27.14
CA ALA A 474 24.00 -19.54 27.28
C ALA A 474 23.46 -20.50 26.20
N GLN A 475 22.24 -20.28 25.69
CA GLN A 475 21.64 -21.12 24.61
C GLN A 475 21.76 -20.49 23.21
N LEU A 476 22.65 -19.51 23.06
CA LEU A 476 23.26 -19.17 21.77
C LEU A 476 24.32 -20.22 21.34
N TYR A 477 24.48 -21.30 22.12
CA TYR A 477 24.95 -22.62 21.68
C TYR A 477 23.72 -23.35 21.08
N MET A 478 23.52 -23.45 19.77
CA MET A 478 24.52 -23.54 18.69
C MET A 478 25.61 -24.55 19.04
N ASN A 479 25.21 -25.82 19.13
CA ASN A 479 26.02 -26.87 18.53
C ASN A 479 25.28 -28.21 18.35
N MET A 480 25.60 -28.87 17.22
CA MET A 480 25.77 -30.32 17.12
C MET A 480 24.57 -31.24 17.40
N SER A 481 23.39 -30.95 16.80
CA SER A 481 22.27 -31.93 16.73
C SER A 481 21.32 -31.74 15.53
N MET A 482 21.74 -31.67 14.26
CA MET A 482 23.02 -31.97 13.61
C MET A 482 23.76 -33.22 14.09
N ASN A 483 23.03 -34.29 14.41
CA ASN A 483 23.28 -35.60 13.76
C ASN A 483 22.17 -36.64 14.03
N MET A 484 22.06 -37.62 13.11
CA MET A 484 21.36 -38.92 13.24
C MET A 484 19.88 -38.88 13.68
N ASN A 485 18.86 -38.91 12.79
CA ASN A 485 18.48 -39.94 11.79
C ASN A 485 17.74 -41.18 12.38
N MET A 486 16.88 -41.81 11.55
CA MET A 486 16.10 -43.06 11.74
C MET A 486 14.79 -43.01 12.55
N ASN A 487 13.68 -43.16 11.81
CA ASN A 487 12.56 -44.09 11.99
C ASN A 487 11.91 -44.33 13.38
N TYR A 488 10.57 -44.31 13.38
CA TYR A 488 9.84 -45.59 13.42
C TYR A 488 8.54 -45.55 12.59
N THR A 489 8.17 -46.69 12.00
CA THR A 489 7.02 -46.84 11.08
C THR A 489 5.97 -47.83 11.61
N ALA A 490 4.70 -47.44 11.63
CA ALA A 490 3.53 -48.32 11.79
C ALA A 490 2.24 -47.52 11.48
N TYR A 491 1.19 -48.05 10.83
CA TYR A 491 1.01 -49.25 9.99
C TYR A 491 -0.29 -49.05 9.16
N TYR A 492 -0.66 -49.99 8.28
CA TYR A 492 -1.94 -50.05 7.52
C TYR A 492 -2.08 -49.05 6.32
N PRO A 493 -2.85 -49.39 5.25
CA PRO A 493 -2.18 -49.92 4.06
C PRO A 493 -2.57 -49.27 2.72
N SER A 494 -1.80 -49.59 1.68
CA SER A 494 -2.10 -49.24 0.28
C SER A 494 -3.29 -50.02 -0.29
N PRO A 495 -4.19 -49.38 -1.06
CA PRO A 495 -4.99 -50.06 -2.09
C PRO A 495 -4.08 -50.62 -3.21
N PRO A 496 -4.52 -51.66 -3.96
CA PRO A 496 -3.63 -52.45 -4.81
C PRO A 496 -3.46 -51.93 -6.25
N VAL A 497 -2.47 -52.50 -6.95
CA VAL A 497 -2.19 -52.32 -8.39
C VAL A 497 -2.69 -53.55 -9.18
N SER A 498 -2.95 -53.37 -10.48
CA SER A 498 -3.16 -54.40 -11.54
C SER A 498 -4.62 -54.85 -11.80
N PRO A 499 -4.95 -55.43 -12.99
CA PRO A 499 -4.18 -55.55 -14.24
C PRO A 499 -4.88 -55.13 -15.56
N THR A 500 -4.03 -54.98 -16.58
CA THR A 500 -4.17 -55.08 -18.05
C THR A 500 -5.44 -55.68 -18.70
N THR A 501 -5.91 -55.03 -19.79
CA THR A 501 -6.51 -55.61 -21.02
C THR A 501 -6.43 -54.51 -22.11
N MET A 502 -5.66 -54.52 -23.22
CA MET A 502 -5.41 -55.46 -24.34
C MET A 502 -6.55 -55.59 -25.38
N GLY A 503 -6.29 -55.20 -26.64
CA GLY A 503 -7.23 -55.25 -27.79
C GLY A 503 -7.34 -53.92 -28.56
N TYR A 504 -6.40 -53.54 -29.46
CA TYR A 504 -6.40 -53.87 -30.91
C TYR A 504 -7.77 -53.67 -31.59
N PHE A 505 -7.96 -52.73 -32.52
CA PHE A 505 -7.36 -52.71 -33.87
C PHE A 505 -7.25 -51.30 -34.50
N ALA A 506 -6.73 -51.18 -35.73
CA ALA A 506 -6.35 -49.90 -36.35
C ALA A 506 -6.88 -49.65 -37.78
N GLY A 507 -7.38 -48.43 -38.03
CA GLY A 507 -7.46 -47.77 -39.35
C GLY A 507 -8.44 -48.36 -40.39
N PRO A 508 -8.32 -47.96 -41.68
CA PRO A 508 -7.38 -46.96 -42.23
C PRO A 508 -7.95 -45.97 -43.29
N HIS A 509 -7.17 -44.93 -43.61
CA HIS A 509 -7.25 -44.03 -44.80
C HIS A 509 -8.56 -43.22 -45.07
N GLY A 510 -8.53 -41.98 -45.56
CA GLY A 510 -7.40 -41.14 -45.98
C GLY A 510 -7.80 -39.67 -46.24
N SER A 511 -6.87 -38.90 -46.82
CA SER A 511 -6.96 -37.46 -47.20
C SER A 511 -8.10 -37.14 -48.21
N MET A 512 -8.53 -35.90 -48.50
CA MET A 512 -7.74 -34.66 -48.75
C MET A 512 -8.52 -33.32 -48.59
N VAL A 513 -7.76 -32.22 -48.48
CA VAL A 513 -8.04 -30.77 -48.71
C VAL A 513 -9.07 -29.99 -47.87
N ALA A 514 -8.49 -29.04 -47.11
CA ALA A 514 -8.96 -27.82 -46.44
C ALA A 514 -10.34 -27.17 -46.75
N ALA A 515 -10.96 -26.70 -45.67
CA ALA A 515 -11.60 -25.38 -45.55
C ALA A 515 -11.11 -24.69 -44.26
N GLN A 516 -11.21 -23.37 -44.15
CA GLN A 516 -10.56 -22.58 -43.07
C GLN A 516 -11.33 -22.62 -41.74
N ALA A 517 -10.60 -22.75 -40.62
CA ALA A 517 -11.11 -22.53 -39.27
C ALA A 517 -10.09 -21.71 -38.46
N SER A 518 -10.55 -20.64 -37.80
CA SER A 518 -9.72 -19.77 -36.97
C SER A 518 -9.26 -20.51 -35.70
N PRO A 519 -8.04 -20.26 -35.18
CA PRO A 519 -7.63 -20.80 -33.89
C PRO A 519 -8.53 -20.26 -32.77
N SER A 520 -9.30 -21.13 -32.12
CA SER A 520 -10.08 -20.76 -30.94
C SER A 520 -9.14 -20.36 -29.80
N ALA A 521 -9.50 -19.32 -29.05
CA ALA A 521 -8.75 -18.92 -27.86
C ALA A 521 -8.81 -20.03 -26.79
N MET A 522 -7.70 -20.74 -26.62
CA MET A 522 -7.48 -21.62 -25.46
C MET A 522 -7.49 -20.77 -24.18
N LEU A 523 -8.06 -21.32 -23.11
CA LEU A 523 -7.90 -20.72 -21.78
C LEU A 523 -6.41 -20.65 -21.42
N PRO A 524 -5.94 -19.56 -20.77
CA PRO A 524 -4.55 -19.46 -20.35
C PRO A 524 -4.25 -20.50 -19.26
N GLN A 525 -3.60 -21.60 -19.66
CA GLN A 525 -3.01 -22.53 -18.71
C GLN A 525 -1.81 -21.88 -18.00
N PRO A 526 -1.41 -22.36 -16.81
CA PRO A 526 -0.21 -21.87 -16.13
C PRO A 526 1.04 -22.09 -17.01
N GLY A 527 1.67 -20.99 -17.44
CA GLY A 527 2.96 -21.03 -18.12
C GLY A 527 4.03 -21.62 -17.21
N ALA A 528 4.87 -22.49 -17.75
CA ALA A 528 5.88 -23.20 -16.98
C ALA A 528 7.24 -22.53 -17.08
N LEU A 529 7.95 -22.41 -15.96
CA LEU A 529 9.21 -21.67 -15.91
C LEU A 529 10.39 -22.65 -15.94
N VAL A 530 11.37 -22.37 -16.81
CA VAL A 530 12.64 -23.08 -16.86
C VAL A 530 13.77 -22.14 -16.46
N ARG A 531 14.53 -22.51 -15.43
CA ARG A 531 15.79 -21.85 -15.05
C ARG A 531 16.92 -22.42 -15.91
N MET A 532 17.61 -21.52 -16.59
CA MET A 532 18.78 -21.79 -17.42
C MET A 532 20.02 -21.27 -16.69
N GLN A 533 21.01 -22.14 -16.44
CA GLN A 533 22.26 -21.79 -15.75
C GLN A 533 23.48 -22.14 -16.60
N GLY A 534 24.59 -21.42 -16.39
CA GLY A 534 25.86 -21.65 -17.09
C GLY A 534 26.11 -20.72 -18.29
N LEU A 535 25.25 -19.72 -18.51
CA LEU A 535 25.37 -18.79 -19.64
C LEU A 535 26.71 -18.04 -19.63
N PRO A 536 27.34 -17.81 -20.79
CA PRO A 536 28.34 -16.76 -20.98
C PRO A 536 27.79 -15.38 -20.59
N TYR A 537 28.61 -14.54 -19.97
CA TYR A 537 28.17 -13.24 -19.42
C TYR A 537 27.78 -12.20 -20.48
N ASN A 538 28.03 -12.47 -21.77
CA ASN A 538 27.64 -11.65 -22.91
C ASN A 538 26.45 -12.25 -23.70
N THR A 539 25.76 -13.28 -23.18
CA THR A 539 24.64 -13.92 -23.88
C THR A 539 23.39 -13.04 -23.83
N GLY A 540 22.80 -12.75 -24.99
CA GLY A 540 21.53 -12.03 -25.11
C GLY A 540 20.32 -12.95 -25.27
N VAL A 541 19.15 -12.32 -25.39
CA VAL A 541 17.87 -13.01 -25.61
C VAL A 541 17.86 -13.78 -26.94
N LYS A 542 18.52 -13.28 -27.99
CA LYS A 542 18.53 -13.92 -29.33
C LYS A 542 19.25 -15.26 -29.32
N GLU A 543 20.35 -15.34 -28.57
CA GLU A 543 21.17 -16.54 -28.41
C GLU A 543 20.42 -17.60 -27.58
N ILE A 544 19.68 -17.18 -26.55
CA ILE A 544 18.81 -18.07 -25.76
C ILE A 544 17.63 -18.60 -26.59
N LEU A 545 16.98 -17.74 -27.39
CA LEU A 545 15.93 -18.19 -28.32
C LEU A 545 16.46 -19.19 -29.37
N SER A 546 17.69 -18.96 -29.86
CA SER A 546 18.38 -19.89 -30.77
C SER A 546 18.65 -21.25 -30.10
N PHE A 547 19.04 -21.25 -28.81
CA PHE A 547 19.23 -22.48 -28.02
C PHE A 547 17.95 -23.32 -27.90
N PHE A 548 16.80 -22.66 -27.80
CA PHE A 548 15.48 -23.26 -27.74
C PHE A 548 14.74 -23.29 -29.09
N GLN A 549 15.47 -23.19 -30.21
CA GLN A 549 14.88 -23.29 -31.56
C GLN A 549 14.12 -24.63 -31.71
N GLY A 550 12.81 -24.49 -31.94
CA GLY A 550 11.83 -25.58 -31.96
C GLY A 550 10.58 -25.26 -31.12
N TYR A 551 10.75 -24.67 -29.92
CA TYR A 551 9.66 -24.52 -28.94
C TYR A 551 8.82 -23.22 -29.08
N GLN A 552 8.91 -22.52 -30.21
CA GLN A 552 8.13 -21.31 -30.55
C GLN A 552 8.12 -20.20 -29.46
N LEU A 553 9.23 -20.03 -28.74
CA LEU A 553 9.34 -19.02 -27.67
C LEU A 553 9.45 -17.59 -28.24
N HIS A 554 8.86 -16.63 -27.55
CA HIS A 554 8.91 -15.20 -27.87
C HIS A 554 10.05 -14.50 -27.10
N PRO A 555 10.64 -13.39 -27.59
CA PRO A 555 11.62 -12.61 -26.82
C PRO A 555 11.17 -12.24 -25.40
N ASP A 556 9.91 -11.81 -25.24
CA ASP A 556 9.29 -11.49 -23.94
C ASP A 556 9.20 -12.71 -22.98
N SER A 557 9.38 -13.95 -23.48
CA SER A 557 9.45 -15.17 -22.65
C SER A 557 10.81 -15.38 -21.99
N VAL A 558 11.83 -14.58 -22.28
CA VAL A 558 13.21 -14.76 -21.79
C VAL A 558 13.66 -13.61 -20.90
N LEU A 559 13.87 -13.90 -19.62
CA LEU A 559 14.41 -12.97 -18.64
C LEU A 559 15.86 -13.35 -18.30
N VAL A 560 16.83 -12.65 -18.88
CA VAL A 560 18.25 -12.77 -18.46
C VAL A 560 18.40 -12.17 -17.07
N LEU A 561 19.06 -12.89 -16.16
CA LEU A 561 19.31 -12.43 -14.80
C LEU A 561 20.65 -11.68 -14.71
N TYR A 562 20.68 -10.62 -13.89
CA TYR A 562 21.83 -9.76 -13.67
C TYR A 562 22.16 -9.71 -12.18
N ASN A 563 23.44 -9.61 -11.85
CA ASN A 563 23.92 -9.45 -10.48
C ASN A 563 23.85 -7.98 -10.02
N PHE A 564 24.18 -7.74 -8.74
CA PHE A 564 24.15 -6.41 -8.13
C PHE A 564 25.12 -5.37 -8.74
N SER A 565 26.04 -5.76 -9.64
CA SER A 565 26.91 -4.84 -10.38
C SER A 565 26.44 -4.59 -11.82
N GLY A 566 25.26 -5.07 -12.21
CA GLY A 566 24.70 -4.91 -13.56
C GLY A 566 25.32 -5.84 -14.61
N GLN A 567 26.13 -6.81 -14.21
CA GLN A 567 26.66 -7.85 -15.10
C GLN A 567 25.70 -9.05 -15.12
N CYS A 568 25.55 -9.72 -16.25
CA CYS A 568 24.74 -10.95 -16.34
C CYS A 568 25.21 -11.98 -15.29
N SER A 569 24.30 -12.62 -14.55
CA SER A 569 24.69 -13.60 -13.52
C SER A 569 25.21 -14.92 -14.08
N GLY A 570 25.06 -15.14 -15.39
CA GLY A 570 25.23 -16.45 -16.02
C GLY A 570 23.96 -17.31 -15.98
N GLU A 571 22.80 -16.69 -15.73
CA GLU A 571 21.51 -17.37 -15.61
C GLU A 571 20.39 -16.62 -16.36
N ALA A 572 19.34 -17.34 -16.72
CA ALA A 572 18.10 -16.79 -17.24
C ALA A 572 16.89 -17.61 -16.76
N LEU A 573 15.71 -17.00 -16.82
CA LEU A 573 14.42 -17.65 -16.66
C LEU A 573 13.68 -17.61 -18.01
N VAL A 574 13.09 -18.74 -18.41
CA VAL A 574 12.45 -18.93 -19.71
C VAL A 574 11.05 -19.49 -19.53
N THR A 575 10.04 -18.76 -19.97
CA THR A 575 8.62 -19.13 -19.81
C THR A 575 8.12 -19.91 -21.02
N PHE A 576 7.78 -21.18 -20.80
CA PHE A 576 7.19 -22.09 -21.77
C PHE A 576 5.66 -22.07 -21.72
N PRO A 577 4.96 -22.38 -22.84
CA PRO A 577 3.50 -22.30 -22.91
C PRO A 577 2.77 -23.34 -22.05
N ASN A 578 3.45 -24.42 -21.63
CA ASN A 578 2.92 -25.42 -20.71
C ASN A 578 4.07 -26.25 -20.09
N VAL A 579 3.74 -27.00 -19.02
CA VAL A 579 4.68 -27.79 -18.22
C VAL A 579 5.35 -28.93 -19.01
N ASP A 580 4.65 -29.57 -19.94
CA ASP A 580 5.20 -30.73 -20.64
C ASP A 580 6.19 -30.31 -21.73
N THR A 581 5.96 -29.17 -22.39
CA THR A 581 6.94 -28.54 -23.28
C THR A 581 8.19 -28.09 -22.52
N ALA A 582 8.02 -27.57 -21.29
CA ALA A 582 9.16 -27.23 -20.42
C ALA A 582 9.99 -28.46 -20.03
N LYS A 583 9.34 -29.55 -19.58
CA LYS A 583 10.01 -30.83 -19.26
C LYS A 583 10.73 -31.42 -20.47
N GLN A 584 10.11 -31.39 -21.65
CA GLN A 584 10.73 -31.85 -22.89
C GLN A 584 11.96 -31.00 -23.26
N ALA A 585 11.87 -29.67 -23.15
CA ALA A 585 12.99 -28.78 -23.40
C ALA A 585 14.15 -28.99 -22.41
N VAL A 586 13.86 -29.24 -21.13
CA VAL A 586 14.87 -29.62 -20.14
C VAL A 586 15.54 -30.94 -20.54
N ALA A 587 14.77 -31.98 -20.83
CA ALA A 587 15.29 -33.31 -21.19
C ALA A 587 16.10 -33.33 -22.50
N GLU A 588 15.71 -32.54 -23.50
CA GLU A 588 16.39 -32.49 -24.80
C GLU A 588 17.57 -31.51 -24.86
N ARG A 589 17.57 -30.44 -24.06
CA ARG A 589 18.53 -29.31 -24.18
C ARG A 589 19.42 -29.07 -22.97
N SER A 590 19.16 -29.67 -21.80
CA SER A 590 20.13 -29.63 -20.70
C SER A 590 21.45 -30.31 -21.11
N GLU A 591 22.54 -29.92 -20.46
CA GLU A 591 23.92 -30.36 -20.72
C GLU A 591 24.46 -30.07 -22.14
N ARG A 592 23.71 -29.35 -22.99
CA ARG A 592 24.22 -28.84 -24.27
C ARG A 592 25.07 -27.58 -24.07
N THR A 593 26.02 -27.37 -24.97
CA THR A 593 26.91 -26.20 -24.93
C THR A 593 26.33 -24.99 -25.68
N LEU A 594 26.30 -23.82 -25.03
CA LEU A 594 26.09 -22.52 -25.68
C LEU A 594 27.40 -21.72 -25.62
N ALA A 595 27.93 -21.34 -26.80
CA ALA A 595 29.19 -20.63 -26.98
C ALA A 595 30.36 -21.15 -26.08
N GLY A 596 30.49 -22.48 -26.01
CA GLY A 596 31.57 -23.14 -25.26
C GLY A 596 31.33 -23.38 -23.77
N ARG A 597 30.17 -22.99 -23.20
CA ARG A 597 29.77 -23.34 -21.83
C ARG A 597 28.62 -24.35 -21.82
N TYR A 598 28.71 -25.35 -20.96
CA TYR A 598 27.60 -26.27 -20.66
C TYR A 598 26.44 -25.53 -19.98
N ILE A 599 25.22 -25.79 -20.44
CA ILE A 599 24.00 -25.18 -19.92
C ILE A 599 23.18 -26.22 -19.16
N ASN A 600 22.88 -25.93 -17.89
CA ASN A 600 22.01 -26.75 -17.07
C ASN A 600 20.60 -26.14 -17.07
N LEU A 601 19.57 -26.98 -17.27
CA LEU A 601 18.17 -26.55 -17.28
C LEU A 601 17.38 -27.23 -16.16
N PHE A 602 16.52 -26.47 -15.50
CA PHE A 602 15.65 -26.95 -14.43
C PHE A 602 14.24 -26.40 -14.61
N VAL A 603 13.20 -27.23 -14.48
CA VAL A 603 11.82 -26.72 -14.29
C VAL A 603 11.72 -26.15 -12.87
N VAL A 604 11.05 -25.02 -12.71
CA VAL A 604 10.83 -24.30 -11.44
C VAL A 604 9.36 -24.37 -11.06
#